data_AF-A0A955IVC8-F1
#
_entry.id   AF-A0A955IVC8-F1
#
_cell.length_a   1.000
_cell.length_b   1.000
_cell.length_c   1.000
_cell.angle_alpha   90.00
_cell.angle_beta   90.00
_cell.angle_gamma   90.00
#
_symmetry.space_group_name_H-M   'P 1'
#
loop_
_entity.id
_entity.type
_entity.pdbx_description
1 polymer ?
#
loop_
_entity_poly.entity_id
_entity_poly.type
_entity_poly.pdbx_seq_one_letter_code
_entity_poly.pdbx_strand_id
1 'polypeptide(L)'
;NGTWSIRGSLDSGQDYVMVNGAVVAATGDTISGSSTERYADDIFSATFFLNITNGNGDYLVGGVTDTADVDANAVIMLNGDLEVLREGDAVDLDGDGIFNDGVYIHIFHNDDIVLTDSLTLYALVSLRDDTGAEIGEAMITKVVPAPGALALIGLGIAATRRRR
;
A
#
# COMPACT_ATOMS: atom_id res chain seq x y z
N ASN A 1 3.76 -20.48 -15.54
CA ASN A 1 4.86 -20.16 -14.60
C ASN A 1 4.24 -19.45 -13.42
N GLY A 2 4.45 -19.94 -12.20
CA GLY A 2 3.95 -19.27 -11.00
C GLY A 2 4.82 -18.07 -10.65
N THR A 3 4.20 -16.99 -10.21
CA THR A 3 4.89 -15.85 -9.58
C THR A 3 5.08 -16.16 -8.10
N TRP A 4 6.26 -15.87 -7.57
CA TRP A 4 6.58 -16.03 -6.16
C TRP A 4 7.26 -14.77 -5.63
N SER A 5 7.10 -14.54 -4.32
CA SER A 5 7.82 -13.50 -3.61
C SER A 5 8.43 -14.02 -2.30
N ILE A 6 9.48 -13.37 -1.86
CA ILE A 6 10.09 -13.55 -0.54
C ILE A 6 10.42 -12.17 0.03
N ARG A 7 10.43 -12.04 1.35
CA ARG A 7 11.11 -10.96 2.06
C ARG A 7 12.22 -11.51 2.95
N GLY A 8 13.21 -10.69 3.24
CA GLY A 8 14.30 -11.09 4.13
C GLY A 8 15.20 -9.93 4.53
N SER A 9 16.15 -10.26 5.40
CA SER A 9 17.13 -9.32 5.95
C SER A 9 18.54 -9.82 5.64
N LEU A 10 19.46 -8.90 5.36
CA LEU A 10 20.88 -9.16 5.22
C LEU A 10 21.63 -8.86 6.53
N ASP A 11 22.78 -9.47 6.74
CA ASP A 11 23.65 -9.20 7.91
C ASP A 11 24.10 -7.72 8.00
N SER A 12 23.98 -6.97 6.90
CA SER A 12 24.22 -5.53 6.86
C SER A 12 23.09 -4.68 7.48
N GLY A 13 21.99 -5.30 7.91
CA GLY A 13 20.76 -4.62 8.35
C GLY A 13 19.86 -4.16 7.20
N GLN A 14 20.18 -4.52 5.96
CA GLN A 14 19.36 -4.18 4.80
C GLN A 14 18.22 -5.20 4.65
N ASP A 15 16.98 -4.74 4.72
CA ASP A 15 15.82 -5.57 4.39
C ASP A 15 15.45 -5.42 2.92
N TYR A 16 14.80 -6.46 2.37
CA TYR A 16 14.36 -6.50 0.98
C TYR A 16 13.11 -7.34 0.77
N VAL A 17 12.41 -7.03 -0.31
CA VAL A 17 11.40 -7.89 -0.94
C VAL A 17 11.88 -8.23 -2.35
N MET A 18 11.75 -9.52 -2.70
CA MET A 18 12.12 -10.05 -4.00
C MET A 18 10.92 -10.75 -4.65
N VAL A 19 10.73 -10.53 -5.94
CA VAL A 19 9.73 -11.18 -6.77
C VAL A 19 10.42 -11.84 -7.96
N ASN A 20 10.19 -13.14 -8.15
CA ASN A 20 10.78 -13.92 -9.25
C ASN A 20 12.31 -13.75 -9.41
N GLY A 21 13.04 -13.61 -8.30
CA GLY A 21 14.49 -13.46 -8.30
C GLY A 21 15.01 -12.02 -8.43
N ALA A 22 14.14 -11.03 -8.62
CA ALA A 22 14.51 -9.62 -8.68
C ALA A 22 14.10 -8.90 -7.38
N VAL A 23 15.00 -8.11 -6.79
CA VAL A 23 14.65 -7.22 -5.67
C VAL A 23 13.74 -6.13 -6.22
N VAL A 24 12.58 -5.96 -5.60
CA VAL A 24 11.54 -4.99 -5.99
C VAL A 24 11.37 -3.86 -4.97
N ALA A 25 11.85 -4.06 -3.75
CA ALA A 25 11.92 -3.04 -2.71
C ALA A 25 13.03 -3.39 -1.72
N ALA A 26 13.68 -2.38 -1.17
CA ALA A 26 14.67 -2.50 -0.10
C ALA A 26 14.55 -1.31 0.86
N THR A 27 14.94 -1.48 2.13
CA THR A 27 15.12 -0.36 3.08
C THR A 27 15.96 0.74 2.43
N GLY A 28 15.51 1.99 2.53
CA GLY A 28 16.13 3.15 1.90
C GLY A 28 15.65 3.43 0.46
N ASP A 29 14.95 2.51 -0.21
CA ASP A 29 14.32 2.82 -1.50
C ASP A 29 13.20 3.86 -1.32
N THR A 30 13.04 4.73 -2.31
CA THR A 30 12.00 5.77 -2.31
C THR A 30 10.62 5.17 -2.55
N ILE A 31 9.60 5.68 -1.85
CA ILE A 31 8.21 5.33 -2.11
C ILE A 31 7.74 6.02 -3.40
N SER A 32 7.14 5.26 -4.33
CA SER A 32 6.65 5.83 -5.60
C SER A 32 5.67 6.99 -5.36
N GLY A 33 5.80 8.05 -6.15
CA GLY A 33 5.06 9.31 -5.97
C GLY A 33 5.72 10.30 -4.99
N SER A 34 6.71 9.85 -4.21
CA SER A 34 7.52 10.69 -3.34
C SER A 34 8.98 10.73 -3.80
N SER A 35 9.62 11.89 -3.68
CA SER A 35 11.07 12.02 -3.91
C SER A 35 11.90 12.01 -2.64
N THR A 36 11.24 12.01 -1.48
CA THR A 36 11.90 12.20 -0.17
C THR A 36 11.58 11.10 0.83
N GLU A 37 10.38 10.50 0.75
CA GLU A 37 9.98 9.40 1.63
C GLU A 37 10.60 8.08 1.16
N ARG A 38 11.11 7.30 2.11
CA ARG A 38 11.80 6.03 1.89
C ARG A 38 11.29 4.96 2.83
N TYR A 39 11.43 3.71 2.43
CA TYR A 39 11.30 2.58 3.37
C TYR A 39 12.36 2.72 4.47
N ALA A 40 11.99 2.50 5.73
CA ALA A 40 12.90 2.64 6.87
C ALA A 40 12.61 1.57 7.92
N ASP A 41 13.59 1.26 8.77
CA ASP A 41 13.50 0.25 9.82
C ASP A 41 13.51 0.84 11.25
N ASP A 42 13.48 2.18 11.36
CA ASP A 42 13.58 2.92 12.63
C ASP A 42 12.49 2.54 13.63
N ILE A 43 11.26 2.31 13.13
CA ILE A 43 10.09 1.97 13.95
C ILE A 43 9.71 0.48 13.88
N PHE A 44 10.18 -0.23 12.85
CA PHE A 44 9.94 -1.66 12.65
C PHE A 44 11.15 -2.31 12.00
N SER A 45 11.90 -3.08 12.78
CA SER A 45 13.24 -3.57 12.41
C SER A 45 13.29 -4.55 11.23
N ALA A 46 12.14 -5.01 10.72
CA ALA A 46 12.08 -5.85 9.53
C ALA A 46 11.74 -5.06 8.26
N THR A 47 11.47 -3.76 8.39
CA THR A 47 10.99 -2.81 7.36
C THR A 47 9.65 -3.21 6.73
N PHE A 48 9.56 -4.42 6.17
CA PHE A 48 8.46 -4.94 5.39
C PHE A 48 7.59 -5.91 6.20
N PHE A 49 6.29 -5.64 6.24
CA PHE A 49 5.27 -6.45 6.90
C PHE A 49 4.40 -7.26 5.92
N LEU A 50 4.59 -7.08 4.60
CA LEU A 50 3.83 -7.80 3.57
C LEU A 50 4.65 -8.03 2.29
N ASN A 51 4.59 -9.25 1.75
CA ASN A 51 4.98 -9.56 0.37
C ASN A 51 4.01 -10.61 -0.22
N ILE A 52 3.09 -10.20 -1.08
CA ILE A 52 2.11 -11.12 -1.69
C ILE A 52 2.09 -10.98 -3.20
N THR A 53 1.68 -12.05 -3.88
CA THR A 53 1.56 -12.11 -5.35
C THR A 53 0.24 -12.75 -5.74
N ASN A 54 -0.38 -12.32 -6.84
CA ASN A 54 -1.56 -12.97 -7.40
C ASN A 54 -1.22 -13.86 -8.62
N GLY A 55 -2.24 -14.52 -9.20
CA GLY A 55 -2.11 -15.39 -10.37
C GLY A 55 -1.78 -14.67 -11.67
N ASN A 56 -1.99 -13.35 -11.75
CA ASN A 56 -1.61 -12.52 -12.89
C ASN A 56 -0.15 -12.03 -12.83
N GLY A 57 0.53 -12.27 -11.71
CA GLY A 57 1.90 -11.81 -11.47
C GLY A 57 2.01 -10.40 -10.92
N ASP A 58 0.89 -9.79 -10.51
CA ASP A 58 0.92 -8.60 -9.68
C ASP A 58 1.46 -8.94 -8.29
N TYR A 59 2.10 -7.98 -7.64
CA TYR A 59 2.63 -8.11 -6.30
C TYR A 59 2.32 -6.88 -5.44
N LEU A 60 2.11 -7.11 -4.15
CA LEU A 60 2.08 -6.05 -3.13
C LEU A 60 3.31 -6.14 -2.25
N VAL A 61 3.84 -4.96 -1.91
CA VAL A 61 4.84 -4.75 -0.87
C VAL A 61 4.25 -3.84 0.19
N GLY A 62 4.20 -4.30 1.43
CA GLY A 62 3.86 -3.48 2.58
C GLY A 62 5.09 -3.25 3.44
N GLY A 63 5.37 -2.00 3.78
CA GLY A 63 6.49 -1.63 4.65
C GLY A 63 6.30 -0.29 5.33
N VAL A 64 7.10 -0.06 6.37
CA VAL A 64 7.12 1.22 7.08
C VAL A 64 8.13 2.20 6.45
N THR A 65 7.93 3.49 6.67
CA THR A 65 8.63 4.57 5.98
C THR A 65 9.22 5.60 6.95
N ASP A 66 10.10 6.47 6.44
CA ASP A 66 10.70 7.59 7.18
C ASP A 66 9.86 8.88 7.18
N THR A 67 8.57 8.79 6.84
CA THR A 67 7.67 9.96 6.91
C THR A 67 7.64 10.51 8.35
N ALA A 68 7.63 11.84 8.47
CA ALA A 68 7.57 12.51 9.77
C ALA A 68 6.19 12.37 10.44
N ASP A 69 5.15 12.05 9.64
CA ASP A 69 3.82 11.82 10.14
C ASP A 69 3.71 10.41 10.71
N VAL A 70 3.80 10.30 12.05
CA VAL A 70 3.77 9.02 12.77
C VAL A 70 2.47 8.24 12.56
N ASP A 71 1.47 8.90 12.02
CA ASP A 71 0.12 8.46 11.80
C ASP A 71 -0.13 8.00 10.36
N ALA A 72 0.91 8.00 9.53
CA ALA A 72 0.88 7.67 8.10
C ALA A 72 2.16 6.95 7.63
N ASN A 73 2.85 6.24 8.53
CA ASN A 73 4.20 5.72 8.31
C ASN A 73 4.25 4.28 7.76
N ALA A 74 3.11 3.63 7.54
CA ALA A 74 3.03 2.36 6.85
C ALA A 74 2.29 2.48 5.51
N VAL A 75 2.84 1.87 4.46
CA VAL A 75 2.30 1.94 3.10
C VAL A 75 2.26 0.57 2.42
N ILE A 76 1.25 0.35 1.57
CA ILE A 76 1.12 -0.83 0.70
C ILE A 76 1.19 -0.39 -0.76
N MET A 77 2.17 -0.90 -1.49
CA MET A 77 2.45 -0.57 -2.88
C MET A 77 2.13 -1.74 -3.81
N LEU A 78 1.39 -1.49 -4.88
CA LEU A 78 1.17 -2.42 -5.99
C LEU A 78 2.23 -2.22 -7.07
N ASN A 79 2.92 -3.31 -7.40
CA ASN A 79 3.92 -3.40 -8.46
C ASN A 79 5.03 -2.33 -8.37
N GLY A 80 5.30 -1.81 -7.15
CA GLY A 80 6.27 -0.75 -6.90
C GLY A 80 5.83 0.66 -7.33
N ASP A 81 4.72 0.79 -8.06
CA ASP A 81 4.35 2.04 -8.75
C ASP A 81 3.14 2.74 -8.14
N LEU A 82 2.18 1.99 -7.59
CA LEU A 82 0.89 2.52 -7.12
C LEU A 82 0.71 2.30 -5.61
N GLU A 83 0.52 3.39 -4.86
CA GLU A 83 0.07 3.31 -3.48
C GLU A 83 -1.39 2.83 -3.41
N VAL A 84 -1.62 1.71 -2.74
CA VAL A 84 -2.93 1.08 -2.61
C VAL A 84 -3.62 1.47 -1.33
N LEU A 85 -2.90 1.46 -0.20
CA LEU A 85 -3.39 1.82 1.11
C LEU A 85 -2.25 2.41 1.93
N ARG A 86 -2.59 3.31 2.84
CA ARG A 86 -1.68 3.87 3.84
C ARG A 86 -2.31 3.85 5.22
N GLU A 87 -1.48 3.75 6.24
CA GLU A 87 -1.87 4.10 7.59
C GLU A 87 -2.45 5.53 7.62
N GLY A 88 -3.48 5.77 8.43
CA GLY A 88 -4.15 7.06 8.46
C GLY A 88 -5.12 7.30 7.29
N ASP A 89 -5.23 6.39 6.31
CA ASP A 89 -6.32 6.45 5.33
C ASP A 89 -7.67 6.41 6.07
N ALA A 90 -8.56 7.33 5.73
CA ALA A 90 -9.89 7.38 6.31
C ALA A 90 -10.75 6.19 5.87
N VAL A 91 -11.62 5.74 6.76
CA VAL A 91 -12.54 4.62 6.55
C VAL A 91 -13.97 5.15 6.58
N ASP A 92 -14.73 4.80 5.54
CA ASP A 92 -16.18 4.99 5.48
C ASP A 92 -16.83 3.82 6.23
N LEU A 93 -17.21 4.06 7.47
CA LEU A 93 -17.68 3.02 8.39
C LEU A 93 -19.17 2.72 8.20
N ASP A 94 -19.97 3.74 7.85
CA ASP A 94 -21.41 3.59 7.66
C ASP A 94 -21.82 3.24 6.22
N GLY A 95 -20.89 3.36 5.27
CA GLY A 95 -21.05 2.98 3.88
C GLY A 95 -21.82 4.01 3.05
N ASP A 96 -21.87 5.28 3.46
CA ASP A 96 -22.54 6.35 2.75
C ASP A 96 -21.71 6.94 1.57
N GLY A 97 -20.44 6.52 1.45
CA GLY A 97 -19.50 6.95 0.43
C GLY A 97 -18.72 8.22 0.79
N ILE A 98 -18.81 8.69 2.03
CA ILE A 98 -18.15 9.90 2.53
C ILE A 98 -17.29 9.54 3.74
N PHE A 99 -16.01 9.89 3.67
CA PHE A 99 -15.07 9.68 4.78
C PHE A 99 -15.25 10.73 5.88
N ASN A 100 -16.33 10.67 6.66
CA ASN A 100 -16.65 11.63 7.73
C ASN A 100 -16.86 11.01 9.12
N ASP A 101 -16.59 9.71 9.26
CA ASP A 101 -16.80 8.97 10.51
C ASP A 101 -15.75 9.23 11.59
N GLY A 102 -14.64 9.91 11.25
CA GLY A 102 -13.51 10.10 12.16
C GLY A 102 -12.79 8.79 12.48
N VAL A 103 -12.79 7.85 11.53
CA VAL A 103 -12.18 6.52 11.65
C VAL A 103 -11.09 6.36 10.60
N TYR A 104 -9.93 5.84 11.01
CA TYR A 104 -8.76 5.70 10.15
C TYR A 104 -8.11 4.33 10.33
N ILE A 105 -7.40 3.89 9.29
CA ILE A 105 -6.48 2.75 9.40
C ILE A 105 -5.40 3.08 10.44
N HIS A 106 -5.17 2.18 11.39
CA HIS A 106 -4.16 2.32 12.43
C HIS A 106 -2.97 1.39 12.20
N ILE A 107 -3.18 0.08 12.12
CA ILE A 107 -2.08 -0.89 12.00
C ILE A 107 -2.44 -1.92 10.93
N PHE A 108 -1.53 -2.15 9.99
CA PHE A 108 -1.56 -3.33 9.14
C PHE A 108 -0.97 -4.51 9.89
N HIS A 109 -1.73 -5.59 10.03
CA HIS A 109 -1.17 -6.82 10.59
C HIS A 109 -0.25 -7.51 9.59
N ASN A 110 0.78 -8.18 10.10
CA ASN A 110 1.77 -8.84 9.27
C ASN A 110 1.11 -10.00 8.51
N ASP A 111 1.20 -9.96 7.18
CA ASP A 111 0.76 -11.03 6.29
C ASP A 111 -0.77 -11.33 6.28
N ASP A 112 -1.61 -10.44 6.82
CA ASP A 112 -3.07 -10.59 6.86
C ASP A 112 -3.80 -9.87 5.71
N ILE A 113 -3.17 -9.88 4.53
CA ILE A 113 -3.65 -9.19 3.32
C ILE A 113 -3.60 -10.14 2.13
N VAL A 114 -4.64 -10.11 1.30
CA VAL A 114 -4.72 -10.87 0.05
C VAL A 114 -5.14 -9.97 -1.12
N LEU A 115 -4.51 -10.18 -2.27
CA LEU A 115 -4.86 -9.55 -3.55
C LEU A 115 -5.37 -10.62 -4.50
N THR A 116 -6.59 -10.44 -5.01
CA THR A 116 -7.14 -11.35 -6.02
C THR A 116 -6.62 -11.04 -7.42
N ASP A 117 -6.85 -11.97 -8.35
CA ASP A 117 -6.57 -11.77 -9.79
C ASP A 117 -7.46 -10.66 -10.41
N SER A 118 -8.55 -10.27 -9.74
CA SER A 118 -9.40 -9.15 -10.17
C SER A 118 -8.99 -7.81 -9.57
N LEU A 119 -7.80 -7.73 -8.95
CA LEU A 119 -7.31 -6.57 -8.22
C LEU A 119 -8.24 -6.12 -7.08
N THR A 120 -8.91 -7.09 -6.43
CA THR A 120 -9.61 -6.83 -5.18
C THR A 120 -8.66 -7.14 -4.03
N LEU A 121 -8.39 -6.13 -3.20
CA LEU A 121 -7.63 -6.27 -1.97
C LEU A 121 -8.60 -6.53 -0.81
N TYR A 122 -8.26 -7.51 0.01
CA TYR A 122 -8.84 -7.74 1.33
C TYR A 122 -7.73 -7.63 2.36
N ALA A 123 -7.91 -6.80 3.38
CA ALA A 123 -6.92 -6.60 4.46
C ALA A 123 -7.61 -6.60 5.82
N LEU A 124 -7.02 -7.27 6.80
CA LEU A 124 -7.35 -7.05 8.21
C LEU A 124 -6.45 -5.96 8.78
N VAL A 125 -7.06 -4.97 9.44
CA VAL A 125 -6.37 -3.82 10.01
C VAL A 125 -6.97 -3.49 11.38
N SER A 126 -6.14 -2.94 12.26
CA SER A 126 -6.63 -2.18 13.40
C SER A 126 -7.10 -0.79 12.94
N LEU A 127 -8.10 -0.25 13.63
CA LEU A 127 -8.68 1.06 13.39
C LEU A 127 -8.45 1.99 14.57
N ARG A 128 -8.42 3.29 14.31
CA ARG A 128 -8.34 4.34 15.32
C ARG A 128 -9.30 5.49 15.04
N ASP A 129 -9.59 6.27 16.08
CA ASP A 129 -10.38 7.49 15.99
C ASP A 129 -9.53 8.76 15.77
N ASP A 130 -10.19 9.92 15.65
CA ASP A 130 -9.55 11.24 15.50
C ASP A 130 -8.59 11.63 16.65
N THR A 131 -8.65 10.94 17.79
CA THR A 131 -7.74 11.17 18.92
C THR A 131 -6.52 10.26 18.90
N GLY A 132 -6.44 9.37 17.90
CA GLY A 132 -5.42 8.34 17.77
C GLY A 132 -5.68 7.11 18.66
N ALA A 133 -6.84 7.02 19.32
CA ALA A 133 -7.17 5.87 20.15
C ALA A 133 -7.61 4.69 19.28
N GLU A 134 -7.06 3.50 19.54
CA GLU A 134 -7.50 2.28 18.86
C GLU A 134 -8.95 1.95 19.26
N ILE A 135 -9.81 1.73 18.26
CA ILE A 135 -11.24 1.48 18.46
C ILE A 135 -11.71 0.09 18.03
N GLY A 136 -10.82 -0.72 17.44
CA GLY A 136 -11.10 -2.11 17.08
C GLY A 136 -10.37 -2.55 15.82
N GLU A 137 -10.88 -3.62 15.21
CA GLU A 137 -10.35 -4.19 13.97
C GLU A 137 -11.44 -4.27 12.90
N ALA A 138 -11.04 -4.21 11.64
CA ALA A 138 -11.94 -4.34 10.50
C ALA A 138 -11.29 -5.08 9.33
N MET A 139 -12.14 -5.65 8.49
CA MET A 139 -11.76 -6.12 7.16
C MET A 139 -12.04 -5.03 6.13
N ILE A 140 -10.98 -4.47 5.55
CA ILE A 140 -11.06 -3.51 4.45
C ILE A 140 -11.16 -4.28 3.13
N THR A 141 -12.09 -3.84 2.27
CA THR A 141 -12.18 -4.29 0.88
C THR A 141 -11.95 -3.12 -0.05
N LYS A 142 -10.99 -3.23 -0.97
CA LYS A 142 -10.66 -2.17 -1.94
C LYS A 142 -10.48 -2.75 -3.33
N VAL A 143 -11.19 -2.19 -4.31
CA VAL A 143 -10.91 -2.46 -5.73
C VAL A 143 -9.76 -1.56 -6.16
N VAL A 144 -8.63 -2.16 -6.53
CA VAL A 144 -7.43 -1.44 -6.94
C VAL A 144 -7.50 -1.18 -8.45
N PRO A 145 -7.30 0.07 -8.92
CA PRO A 145 -7.28 0.36 -10.34
C PRO A 145 -6.16 -0.41 -11.05
N ALA A 146 -6.44 -0.96 -12.23
CA ALA A 146 -5.41 -1.62 -13.04
C ALA A 146 -4.28 -0.65 -13.39
N PRO A 147 -3.00 -1.08 -13.34
CA PRO A 147 -1.86 -0.28 -13.79
C PRO A 147 -2.03 0.12 -15.27
N GLY A 148 -2.50 1.34 -15.53
CA GLY A 148 -2.81 1.85 -16.88
C GLY A 148 -4.21 2.46 -17.05
N ALA A 149 -5.18 2.16 -16.17
CA ALA A 149 -6.49 2.80 -16.21
C ALA A 149 -6.39 4.32 -15.97
N LEU A 150 -5.42 4.76 -15.16
CA LEU A 150 -5.15 6.17 -14.87
C LEU A 150 -4.62 6.94 -16.09
N ALA A 151 -3.93 6.28 -17.02
CA ALA A 151 -3.41 6.91 -18.24
C ALA A 151 -4.52 7.30 -19.24
N LEU A 152 -5.65 6.58 -19.23
CA LEU A 152 -6.76 6.86 -20.15
C LEU A 152 -7.62 8.06 -19.73
N ILE A 153 -7.71 8.38 -18.43
CA ILE A 153 -8.49 9.53 -17.95
C ILE A 153 -7.84 10.85 -18.41
N GLY A 154 -6.51 10.90 -18.52
CA GLY A 154 -5.79 12.07 -19.06
C GLY A 154 -6.00 12.32 -20.56
N LEU A 155 -6.16 11.25 -21.36
CA LEU A 155 -6.40 11.36 -22.80
C LEU A 155 -7.83 11.78 -23.17
N GLY A 156 -8.82 11.42 -22.33
CA GLY A 156 -10.22 11.82 -22.53
C GLY A 156 -10.48 13.33 -22.38
N ILE A 157 -9.72 14.00 -21.49
CA ILE A 157 -9.85 15.45 -21.25
C ILE A 157 -9.17 16.27 -22.37
N ALA A 158 -8.06 15.79 -22.92
CA ALA A 158 -7.33 16.49 -23.98
C ALA A 158 -8.09 16.54 -25.33
N ALA A 159 -9.00 15.58 -25.59
CA ALA A 159 -9.71 15.47 -26.87
C ALA A 159 -10.92 16.43 -27.03
N THR A 160 -11.31 17.20 -26.00
CA THR A 160 -12.53 18.05 -26.05
C THR A 160 -12.29 19.54 -26.27
N ARG A 161 -11.05 20.01 -26.45
CA ARG A 161 -10.78 21.43 -26.80
C ARG A 161 -11.02 21.71 -28.29
N ARG A 162 -12.30 21.74 -28.67
CA ARG A 162 -12.77 22.12 -30.01
C ARG A 162 -12.45 23.61 -30.27
N ARG A 163 -11.57 23.88 -31.23
CA ARG A 163 -11.25 25.23 -31.72
C ARG A 163 -12.55 25.97 -32.12
N ARG A 164 -12.76 27.16 -31.57
CA ARG A 164 -13.63 28.21 -32.13
C ARG A 164 -12.73 29.32 -32.65
#